data_AF-A0A7Y8IJY2-F1
#
_entry.id   AF-A0A7Y8IJY2-F1
#
_cell.length_a   1.000
_cell.length_b   1.000
_cell.length_c   1.000
_cell.angle_alpha   90.00
_cell.angle_beta   90.00
_cell.angle_gamma   90.00
#
_symmetry.space_group_name_H-M   'P 1'
#
loop_
_entity.id
_entity.type
_entity.pdbx_description
1 polymer ?
#
loop_
_entity_poly.entity_id
_entity_poly.type
_entity_poly.pdbx_seq_one_letter_code
_entity_poly.pdbx_strand_id
1 'polypeptide(L)'
;MRKIIFTIMFLFIPAFIFADYTVIMKNGTELTGIKSYTEKGDEIYFYLEKGYMIFPKKDIIGIEGFEAAETEESEIKTDSEKTEDKDTGVSRRTPVTQEQSEKKTEEIGKTRLNELTNEYKSIMSEIRSLEARENSLVNQINEKSSKRFNYNKIQLIQLEKEIEPLNNELKEVKQKKAELVERKKNIENELQEIK
;
A
#
# COMPACT_ATOMS: atom_id res chain seq x y z
N MET A 1 -32.10 -29.50 -38.15
CA MET A 1 -32.57 -28.62 -37.07
C MET A 1 -31.99 -29.07 -35.73
N ARG A 2 -31.34 -28.12 -35.05
CA ARG A 2 -31.35 -27.91 -33.59
C ARG A 2 -31.06 -29.12 -32.68
N LYS A 3 -29.82 -29.62 -32.65
CA LYS A 3 -29.13 -30.10 -31.42
C LYS A 3 -27.63 -29.93 -31.69
N ILE A 4 -26.82 -29.64 -30.66
CA ILE A 4 -25.33 -29.54 -30.62
C ILE A 4 -24.73 -28.13 -30.34
N ILE A 5 -25.51 -27.07 -30.11
CA ILE A 5 -24.94 -25.75 -29.71
C ILE A 5 -25.20 -25.42 -28.22
N PHE A 6 -25.13 -26.40 -27.31
CA PHE A 6 -25.28 -26.09 -25.87
C PHE A 6 -24.31 -26.83 -24.94
N THR A 7 -23.26 -27.47 -25.45
CA THR A 7 -22.31 -28.23 -24.61
C THR A 7 -20.95 -27.52 -24.40
N ILE A 8 -20.76 -26.32 -24.94
CA ILE A 8 -19.51 -25.52 -24.76
C ILE A 8 -19.72 -24.31 -23.84
N MET A 9 -20.94 -24.08 -23.32
CA MET A 9 -21.23 -23.00 -22.38
C MET A 9 -21.21 -23.49 -20.91
N PHE A 10 -20.23 -24.31 -20.55
CA PHE A 10 -19.91 -24.62 -19.14
C PHE A 10 -18.41 -24.84 -18.89
N LEU A 11 -17.57 -24.80 -19.94
CA LEU A 11 -16.12 -25.02 -19.85
C LEU A 11 -15.30 -23.73 -19.73
N PHE A 12 -15.95 -22.64 -19.30
CA PHE A 12 -15.32 -21.35 -18.99
C PHE A 12 -15.99 -20.73 -17.77
N ILE A 13 -16.31 -21.53 -16.74
CA ILE A 13 -16.35 -20.98 -15.39
C ILE A 13 -14.89 -21.04 -14.92
N PRO A 14 -14.12 -19.94 -14.96
CA PRO A 14 -12.93 -19.87 -14.15
C PRO A 14 -13.39 -20.16 -12.72
N ALA A 15 -13.01 -21.33 -12.19
CA ALA A 15 -13.08 -21.57 -10.77
C ALA A 15 -12.05 -20.62 -10.17
N PHE A 16 -12.47 -19.37 -9.93
CA PHE A 16 -11.76 -18.48 -9.04
C PHE A 16 -11.91 -19.06 -7.65
N ILE A 17 -11.07 -20.06 -7.34
CA ILE A 17 -10.87 -20.54 -5.99
C ILE A 17 -10.01 -19.45 -5.34
N PHE A 18 -10.68 -18.38 -4.91
CA PHE A 18 -10.05 -17.39 -4.06
C PHE A 18 -9.73 -18.10 -2.74
N ALA A 19 -8.45 -18.16 -2.39
CA ALA A 19 -8.03 -18.55 -1.05
C ALA A 19 -8.53 -17.47 -0.08
N ASP A 20 -9.72 -17.69 0.48
CA ASP A 20 -10.27 -16.86 1.54
C ASP A 20 -10.12 -17.68 2.84
N TYR A 21 -9.11 -17.34 3.62
CA TYR A 21 -8.93 -17.86 4.97
C TYR A 21 -9.93 -17.18 5.90
N THR A 22 -10.47 -17.96 6.82
CA THR A 22 -11.29 -17.52 7.95
C THR A 22 -10.50 -17.75 9.24
N VAL A 23 -10.28 -16.70 10.01
CA VAL A 23 -9.55 -16.78 11.29
C VAL A 23 -10.53 -16.70 12.43
N ILE A 24 -10.51 -17.71 13.30
CA ILE A 24 -11.34 -17.79 14.49
C ILE A 24 -10.54 -17.26 15.67
N MET A 25 -11.02 -16.17 16.28
CA MET A 25 -10.37 -15.51 17.42
C MET A 25 -10.88 -16.07 18.75
N LYS A 26 -10.09 -15.96 19.83
CA LYS A 26 -10.46 -16.44 21.17
C LYS A 26 -11.72 -15.82 21.76
N ASN A 27 -12.05 -14.61 21.33
CA ASN A 27 -13.26 -13.91 21.73
C ASN A 27 -14.50 -14.35 20.91
N GLY A 28 -14.35 -15.33 20.00
CA GLY A 28 -15.41 -15.80 19.11
C GLY A 28 -15.62 -14.95 17.86
N THR A 29 -14.74 -13.99 17.58
CA THR A 29 -14.80 -13.21 16.33
C THR A 29 -14.21 -14.01 15.18
N GLU A 30 -14.89 -14.02 14.03
CA GLU A 30 -14.39 -14.62 12.80
C GLU A 30 -13.94 -13.52 11.84
N LEU A 31 -12.69 -13.62 11.35
CA LEU A 31 -12.13 -12.70 10.35
C LEU A 31 -12.11 -13.39 8.99
N THR A 32 -12.84 -12.85 8.03
CA THR A 32 -12.90 -13.35 6.65
C THR A 32 -12.20 -12.39 5.69
N GLY A 33 -11.92 -12.85 4.46
CA GLY A 33 -11.26 -12.05 3.43
C GLY A 33 -9.74 -11.97 3.55
N ILE A 34 -9.14 -12.93 4.26
CA ILE A 34 -7.70 -13.08 4.39
C ILE A 34 -7.20 -13.90 3.20
N LYS A 35 -6.22 -13.36 2.48
CA LYS A 35 -5.63 -13.99 1.28
C LYS A 35 -4.47 -14.91 1.61
N SER A 36 -3.69 -14.57 2.62
CA SER A 36 -2.59 -15.39 3.11
C SER A 36 -2.22 -14.98 4.54
N TYR A 37 -1.41 -15.79 5.19
CA TYR A 37 -0.86 -15.44 6.50
C TYR A 37 0.59 -15.90 6.64
N THR A 38 1.35 -15.20 7.50
CA THR A 38 2.72 -15.57 7.85
C THR A 38 2.87 -15.53 9.36
N GLU A 39 3.40 -16.60 9.95
CA GLU A 39 3.72 -16.64 11.37
C GLU A 39 5.17 -16.14 11.61
N LYS A 40 5.35 -15.22 12.56
CA LYS A 40 6.66 -14.75 13.02
C LYS A 40 6.69 -14.71 14.54
N GLY A 41 7.24 -15.76 15.14
CA GLY A 41 7.31 -15.89 16.60
C GLY A 41 5.91 -15.98 17.22
N ASP A 42 5.59 -15.03 18.10
CA ASP A 42 4.30 -14.96 18.81
C ASP A 42 3.24 -14.16 18.06
N GLU A 43 3.52 -13.68 16.85
CA GLU A 43 2.62 -12.87 16.03
C GLU A 43 2.28 -13.57 14.71
N ILE A 44 1.04 -13.39 14.25
CA ILE A 44 0.57 -13.83 12.93
C ILE A 44 0.18 -12.60 12.11
N TYR A 45 0.74 -12.52 10.91
CA TYR A 45 0.50 -11.48 9.92
C TYR A 45 -0.52 -11.99 8.93
N PHE A 46 -1.71 -11.40 8.89
CA PHE A 46 -2.76 -11.72 7.92
C PHE A 46 -2.75 -10.69 6.82
N TYR A 47 -2.60 -11.14 5.58
CA TYR A 47 -2.58 -10.29 4.40
C TYR A 47 -3.96 -10.27 3.75
N LEU A 48 -4.51 -9.06 3.60
CA LEU A 48 -5.77 -8.79 2.93
C LEU A 48 -5.48 -8.05 1.62
N GLU A 49 -6.51 -7.87 0.78
CA GLU A 49 -6.39 -7.12 -0.48
C GLU A 49 -5.88 -5.68 -0.27
N LYS A 50 -6.15 -5.09 0.90
CA LYS A 50 -5.80 -3.70 1.25
C LYS A 50 -4.94 -3.57 2.50
N GLY A 51 -3.91 -4.41 2.60
CA GLY A 51 -2.89 -4.29 3.65
C GLY A 51 -2.77 -5.56 4.47
N TYR A 52 -2.32 -5.42 5.72
CA TYR A 52 -2.16 -6.55 6.62
C TYR A 52 -2.64 -6.20 8.03
N MET A 53 -3.02 -7.23 8.78
CA MET A 53 -3.30 -7.14 10.21
C MET A 53 -2.34 -8.04 10.96
N ILE A 54 -1.94 -7.63 12.16
CA ILE A 54 -1.09 -8.44 13.03
C ILE A 54 -1.90 -8.81 14.27
N PHE A 55 -1.95 -10.10 14.60
CA PHE A 55 -2.55 -10.57 15.84
C PHE A 55 -1.59 -11.46 16.61
N PRO A 56 -1.60 -11.40 17.95
CA PRO A 56 -0.86 -12.35 18.77
C PRO A 56 -1.42 -13.76 18.58
N LYS A 57 -0.55 -14.77 18.43
CA LYS A 57 -0.93 -16.18 18.29
C LYS A 57 -1.80 -16.67 19.44
N LYS A 58 -1.55 -16.15 20.64
CA LYS A 58 -2.35 -16.44 21.84
C LYS A 58 -3.82 -16.00 21.73
N ASP A 59 -4.18 -15.13 20.80
CA ASP A 59 -5.54 -14.61 20.64
C ASP A 59 -6.32 -15.31 19.51
N ILE A 60 -5.69 -16.28 18.83
CA ILE A 60 -6.24 -17.03 17.71
C ILE A 60 -6.55 -18.46 18.16
N ILE A 61 -7.75 -18.94 17.85
CA ILE A 61 -8.18 -20.33 18.08
C ILE A 61 -7.78 -21.21 16.90
N GLY A 62 -7.98 -20.72 15.67
CA GLY A 62 -7.69 -21.48 14.47
C GLY A 62 -7.78 -20.64 13.20
N ILE A 63 -7.17 -21.14 12.13
CA ILE A 63 -7.22 -20.56 10.80
C ILE A 63 -7.77 -21.65 9.89
N GLU A 64 -8.91 -21.41 9.26
CA GLU A 64 -9.58 -22.32 8.35
C GLU A 64 -9.47 -21.78 6.93
N GLY A 65 -8.97 -22.57 5.98
CA GLY A 65 -8.85 -22.17 4.58
C GLY A 65 -8.10 -23.21 3.75
N PHE A 66 -8.32 -23.20 2.44
CA PHE A 66 -7.68 -24.13 1.52
C PHE A 66 -6.51 -23.42 0.82
N GLU A 67 -5.30 -23.83 1.17
CA GLU A 67 -4.06 -23.38 0.52
C GLU A 67 -3.92 -24.12 -0.82
N ALA A 68 -3.94 -23.40 -1.95
CA ALA A 68 -3.51 -23.96 -3.22
C ALA A 68 -1.98 -24.04 -3.21
N ALA A 69 -1.47 -25.27 -3.23
CA ALA A 69 -0.06 -25.59 -3.07
C ALA A 69 0.81 -25.21 -4.28
N GLU A 70 2.01 -24.69 -3.96
CA GLU A 70 3.30 -24.70 -4.70
C GLU A 70 3.43 -23.81 -5.97
N THR A 71 4.60 -23.30 -6.42
CA THR A 71 6.00 -23.73 -6.26
C THR A 71 6.97 -22.59 -6.66
N GLU A 72 8.04 -22.40 -5.88
CA GLU A 72 9.48 -22.16 -6.22
C GLU A 72 9.91 -21.10 -7.28
N GLU A 73 10.74 -20.14 -6.87
CA GLU A 73 12.19 -20.03 -7.10
C GLU A 73 12.58 -19.35 -8.43
N SER A 74 13.39 -18.28 -8.34
CA SER A 74 14.76 -18.33 -8.87
C SER A 74 15.53 -17.08 -8.46
N GLU A 75 16.55 -17.29 -7.62
CA GLU A 75 17.76 -16.50 -7.58
C GLU A 75 18.38 -16.40 -8.98
N ILE A 76 18.96 -15.25 -9.37
CA ILE A 76 20.22 -15.18 -10.14
C ILE A 76 21.06 -13.95 -9.71
N LYS A 77 22.12 -14.27 -8.97
CA LYS A 77 23.50 -13.72 -8.85
C LYS A 77 23.88 -12.65 -9.90
N THR A 78 24.34 -11.45 -9.54
CA THR A 78 25.76 -11.07 -9.30
C THR A 78 26.78 -11.75 -10.23
N ASP A 79 27.40 -10.99 -11.14
CA ASP A 79 28.86 -10.95 -11.19
C ASP A 79 29.41 -9.74 -11.96
N SER A 80 30.56 -9.28 -11.45
CA SER A 80 31.43 -8.25 -12.01
C SER A 80 32.23 -8.82 -13.18
N GLU A 81 32.62 -8.00 -14.16
CA GLU A 81 34.03 -8.01 -14.58
C GLU A 81 34.49 -6.72 -15.24
N LYS A 82 35.68 -6.33 -14.79
CA LYS A 82 36.57 -5.25 -15.22
C LYS A 82 37.28 -5.66 -16.51
N THR A 83 37.61 -4.69 -17.36
CA THR A 83 38.91 -4.70 -18.06
C THR A 83 39.32 -3.28 -18.48
N GLU A 84 40.42 -2.80 -17.89
CA GLU A 84 41.41 -1.86 -18.47
C GLU A 84 42.01 -2.52 -19.74
N ASP A 85 42.68 -1.89 -20.71
CA ASP A 85 43.57 -0.73 -20.73
C ASP A 85 44.00 -0.41 -22.18
N LYS A 86 44.56 0.80 -22.42
CA LYS A 86 45.52 1.22 -23.49
C LYS A 86 45.07 1.37 -24.95
N ASP A 87 45.58 2.29 -25.79
CA ASP A 87 46.45 3.48 -25.69
C ASP A 87 46.49 4.15 -27.09
N THR A 88 46.97 5.39 -27.15
CA THR A 88 47.55 6.15 -28.28
C THR A 88 46.65 6.92 -29.26
N GLY A 89 46.98 8.21 -29.43
CA GLY A 89 46.69 8.94 -30.68
C GLY A 89 46.37 10.43 -30.53
N VAL A 90 47.40 11.26 -30.38
CA VAL A 90 47.31 12.74 -30.43
C VAL A 90 46.68 13.22 -31.75
N SER A 91 45.60 14.01 -31.69
CA SER A 91 45.29 14.98 -32.75
C SER A 91 44.54 16.21 -32.22
N ARG A 92 45.21 17.35 -32.35
CA ARG A 92 44.80 18.69 -31.97
C ARG A 92 43.71 19.21 -32.89
N ARG A 93 42.46 19.27 -32.42
CA ARG A 93 41.46 20.28 -32.79
C ARG A 93 40.53 20.50 -31.60
N THR A 94 40.51 21.72 -31.06
CA THR A 94 39.42 22.19 -30.19
C THR A 94 38.09 22.14 -30.95
N PRO A 95 37.04 21.59 -30.33
CA PRO A 95 35.75 22.26 -30.32
C PRO A 95 35.36 22.57 -28.88
N VAL A 96 35.10 23.85 -28.64
CA VAL A 96 34.42 24.32 -27.44
C VAL A 96 32.96 23.83 -27.52
N THR A 97 32.42 23.37 -26.39
CA THR A 97 30.98 23.33 -26.04
C THR A 97 30.19 22.04 -26.32
N GLN A 98 30.56 20.91 -25.68
CA GLN A 98 29.58 19.84 -25.38
C GLN A 98 29.61 19.43 -23.90
N GLU A 99 30.78 19.38 -23.25
CA GLU A 99 30.90 19.01 -21.84
C GLU A 99 30.20 19.97 -20.85
N GLN A 100 30.03 21.25 -21.22
CA GLN A 100 29.38 22.23 -20.33
C GLN A 100 27.85 22.14 -20.37
N SER A 101 27.27 21.62 -21.45
CA SER A 101 25.83 21.30 -21.50
C SER A 101 25.53 20.00 -20.76
N GLU A 102 26.37 18.97 -20.90
CA GLU A 102 26.17 17.69 -20.21
C GLU A 102 26.31 17.81 -18.69
N LYS A 103 27.33 18.54 -18.19
CA LYS A 103 27.45 18.82 -16.75
C LYS A 103 26.28 19.62 -16.19
N LYS A 104 25.78 20.61 -16.95
CA LYS A 104 24.65 21.45 -16.50
C LYS A 104 23.34 20.65 -16.51
N THR A 105 23.14 19.76 -17.49
CA THR A 105 21.98 18.85 -17.55
C THR A 105 22.05 17.78 -16.45
N GLU A 106 23.21 17.22 -16.16
CA GLU A 106 23.39 16.29 -15.02
C GLU A 106 23.16 16.96 -13.66
N GLU A 107 23.63 18.20 -13.48
CA GLU A 107 23.45 18.94 -12.23
C GLU A 107 21.97 19.33 -12.02
N ILE A 108 21.27 19.74 -13.09
CA ILE A 108 19.81 19.97 -13.06
C ILE A 108 19.05 18.68 -12.76
N GLY A 109 19.42 17.56 -13.37
CA GLY A 109 18.82 16.24 -13.13
C GLY A 109 18.98 15.78 -11.68
N LYS A 110 20.20 15.92 -11.12
CA LYS A 110 20.48 15.61 -9.71
C LYS A 110 19.71 16.50 -8.73
N THR A 111 19.56 17.78 -9.05
CA THR A 111 18.79 18.73 -8.22
C THR A 111 17.31 18.36 -8.21
N ARG A 112 16.72 18.12 -9.39
CA ARG A 112 15.31 17.70 -9.51
C ARG A 112 15.04 16.36 -8.83
N LEU A 113 15.94 15.39 -8.97
CA LEU A 113 15.85 14.09 -8.27
C LEU A 113 15.82 14.26 -6.74
N ASN A 114 16.68 15.13 -6.20
CA ASN A 114 16.73 15.40 -4.76
C ASN A 114 15.45 16.09 -4.26
N GLU A 115 14.92 17.06 -5.02
CA GLU A 115 13.66 17.75 -4.71
C GLU A 115 12.47 16.76 -4.66
N LEU A 116 12.29 15.96 -5.71
CA LEU A 116 11.25 14.93 -5.79
C LEU A 116 11.39 13.88 -4.68
N THR A 117 12.62 13.48 -4.35
CA THR A 117 12.88 12.53 -3.26
C THR A 117 12.51 13.11 -1.89
N ASN A 118 12.81 14.39 -1.67
CA ASN A 118 12.45 15.07 -0.43
C ASN A 118 10.94 15.29 -0.32
N GLU A 119 10.30 15.67 -1.42
CA GLU A 119 8.84 15.80 -1.50
C GLU A 119 8.15 14.46 -1.23
N TYR A 120 8.62 13.37 -1.84
CA TYR A 120 8.12 12.01 -1.59
C TYR A 120 8.17 11.63 -0.11
N LYS A 121 9.31 11.88 0.55
CA LYS A 121 9.49 11.61 1.99
C LYS A 121 8.55 12.47 2.84
N SER A 122 8.39 13.74 2.48
CA SER A 122 7.47 14.66 3.16
C SER A 122 6.02 14.17 3.06
N ILE A 123 5.57 13.83 1.86
CA ILE A 123 4.22 13.30 1.62
C ILE A 123 3.99 12.00 2.38
N MET A 124 4.97 11.08 2.39
CA MET A 124 4.87 9.84 3.15
C MET A 124 4.71 10.12 4.66
N SER A 125 5.44 11.10 5.20
CA SER A 125 5.30 11.52 6.59
C SER A 125 3.93 12.13 6.87
N GLU A 126 3.41 12.93 5.96
CA GLU A 126 2.08 13.55 6.08
C GLU A 126 0.95 12.53 5.98
N ILE A 127 1.05 11.53 5.10
CA ILE A 127 0.09 10.42 5.02
C ILE A 127 0.04 9.67 6.36
N ARG A 128 1.20 9.36 6.95
CA ARG A 128 1.26 8.67 8.26
C ARG A 128 0.64 9.51 9.39
N SER A 129 0.85 10.83 9.38
CA SER A 129 0.24 11.69 10.40
C SER A 129 -1.28 11.78 10.23
N LEU A 130 -1.77 11.84 8.99
CA LEU A 130 -3.21 11.79 8.69
C LEU A 130 -3.82 10.44 9.06
N GLU A 131 -3.12 9.33 8.87
CA GLU A 131 -3.57 8.00 9.32
C GLU A 131 -3.72 7.91 10.84
N ALA A 132 -2.75 8.44 11.59
CA ALA A 132 -2.85 8.53 13.03
C ALA A 132 -4.05 9.40 13.45
N ARG A 133 -4.29 10.52 12.75
CA ARG A 133 -5.43 11.40 13.02
C ARG A 133 -6.76 10.73 12.68
N GLU A 134 -6.85 10.05 11.54
CA GLU A 134 -8.02 9.27 11.11
C GLU A 134 -8.40 8.24 12.18
N ASN A 135 -7.43 7.43 12.63
CA ASN A 135 -7.63 6.43 13.66
C ASN A 135 -8.09 7.06 14.99
N SER A 136 -7.49 8.19 15.38
CA SER A 136 -7.90 8.92 16.58
C SER A 136 -9.35 9.41 16.50
N LEU A 137 -9.77 9.96 15.36
CA LEU A 137 -11.13 10.45 15.14
C LEU A 137 -12.14 9.31 15.15
N VAL A 138 -11.84 8.20 14.46
CA VAL A 138 -12.68 6.99 14.46
C VAL A 138 -12.86 6.47 15.89
N ASN A 139 -11.80 6.41 16.69
CA ASN A 139 -11.88 5.97 18.08
C ASN A 139 -12.75 6.91 18.93
N GLN A 140 -12.59 8.23 18.79
CA GLN A 140 -13.41 9.22 19.51
C GLN A 140 -14.90 9.12 19.12
N ILE A 141 -15.20 8.95 17.83
CA ILE A 141 -16.56 8.78 17.32
C ILE A 141 -17.16 7.48 17.88
N ASN A 142 -16.41 6.38 17.85
CA ASN A 142 -16.86 5.09 18.37
C ASN A 142 -17.11 5.13 19.89
N GLU A 143 -16.20 5.76 20.65
CA GLU A 143 -16.37 5.92 22.10
C GLU A 143 -17.63 6.73 22.42
N LYS A 144 -17.84 7.86 21.75
CA LYS A 144 -19.06 8.68 21.91
C LYS A 144 -20.31 7.93 21.46
N SER A 145 -20.25 7.22 20.34
CA SER A 145 -21.38 6.47 19.79
C SER A 145 -21.77 5.28 20.66
N SER A 146 -20.81 4.62 21.32
CA SER A 146 -21.07 3.50 22.23
C SER A 146 -21.91 3.90 23.45
N LYS A 147 -21.87 5.18 23.84
CA LYS A 147 -22.64 5.73 24.97
C LYS A 147 -24.11 5.99 24.62
N ARG A 148 -24.51 5.90 23.33
CA ARG A 148 -25.88 6.17 22.86
C ARG A 148 -26.95 5.33 23.54
N PHE A 149 -26.66 4.09 23.91
CA PHE A 149 -27.64 3.15 24.47
C PHE A 149 -28.19 3.56 25.84
N ASN A 150 -27.53 4.48 26.56
CA ASN A 150 -27.89 4.89 27.91
C ASN A 150 -28.48 6.32 27.98
N TYR A 151 -28.75 6.96 26.84
CA TYR A 151 -29.14 8.36 26.78
C TYR A 151 -30.61 8.59 26.46
N ASN A 152 -31.19 9.61 27.09
CA ASN A 152 -32.50 10.13 26.73
C ASN A 152 -32.43 11.02 25.46
N LYS A 153 -33.60 11.41 24.93
CA LYS A 153 -33.69 12.17 23.67
C LYS A 153 -32.87 13.47 23.66
N ILE A 154 -32.82 14.20 24.76
CA ILE A 154 -32.07 15.47 24.85
C ILE A 154 -30.55 15.21 24.84
N GLN A 155 -30.11 14.19 25.58
CA GLN A 155 -28.71 13.76 25.60
C GLN A 155 -28.26 13.21 24.24
N LEU A 156 -29.13 12.50 23.51
CA LEU A 156 -28.84 12.05 22.16
C LEU A 156 -28.61 13.20 21.18
N ILE A 157 -29.42 14.27 21.26
CA ILE A 157 -29.24 15.47 20.43
C ILE A 157 -27.92 16.18 20.75
N GLN A 158 -27.54 16.27 22.03
CA GLN A 158 -26.26 16.85 22.43
C GLN A 158 -25.08 16.01 21.93
N LEU A 159 -25.17 14.68 22.07
CA LEU A 159 -24.15 13.77 21.57
C LEU A 159 -23.99 13.87 20.05
N GLU A 160 -25.09 14.01 19.30
CA GLU A 160 -25.04 14.19 17.85
C GLU A 160 -24.32 15.48 17.46
N LYS A 161 -24.55 16.59 18.17
CA LYS A 161 -23.80 17.84 17.98
C LYS A 161 -22.31 17.71 18.28
N GLU A 162 -21.91 16.79 19.15
CA GLU A 162 -20.49 16.51 19.43
C GLU A 162 -19.86 15.58 18.39
N ILE A 163 -20.64 14.65 17.82
CA ILE A 163 -20.16 13.69 16.82
C ILE A 163 -20.08 14.33 15.42
N GLU A 164 -20.99 15.23 15.08
CA GLU A 164 -21.02 15.92 13.78
C GLU A 164 -19.69 16.59 13.38
N PRO A 165 -19.05 17.43 14.23
CA PRO A 165 -17.76 18.03 13.87
C PRO A 165 -16.65 16.99 13.71
N LEU A 166 -16.67 15.90 14.50
CA LEU A 166 -15.68 14.82 14.37
C LEU A 166 -15.85 14.06 13.05
N ASN A 167 -17.09 13.85 12.59
CA ASN A 167 -17.36 13.24 11.28
C ASN A 167 -16.92 14.15 10.12
N ASN A 168 -17.15 15.46 10.25
CA ASN A 168 -16.70 16.43 9.26
C ASN A 168 -15.17 16.44 9.16
N GLU A 169 -14.47 16.49 10.31
CA GLU A 169 -13.01 16.41 10.35
C GLU A 169 -12.49 15.09 9.77
N LEU A 170 -13.14 13.96 10.09
CA LEU A 170 -12.77 12.65 9.55
C LEU A 170 -12.88 12.61 8.02
N LYS A 171 -13.92 13.25 7.46
CA LYS A 171 -14.10 13.37 6.01
C LYS A 171 -12.99 14.21 5.38
N GLU A 172 -12.64 15.34 5.98
CA GLU A 172 -11.54 16.20 5.52
C GLU A 172 -10.19 15.48 5.56
N VAL A 173 -9.89 14.78 6.66
CA VAL A 173 -8.67 13.97 6.79
C VAL A 173 -8.58 12.89 5.72
N LYS A 174 -9.69 12.17 5.47
CA LYS A 174 -9.76 11.14 4.42
C LYS A 174 -9.56 11.72 3.02
N GLN A 175 -10.18 12.86 2.74
CA GLN A 175 -10.01 13.56 1.46
C GLN A 175 -8.55 13.98 1.26
N LYS A 176 -7.96 14.66 2.25
CA LYS A 176 -6.57 15.10 2.19
C LYS A 176 -5.60 13.94 2.03
N LYS A 177 -5.86 12.82 2.70
CA LYS A 177 -5.07 11.59 2.54
C LYS A 177 -5.16 11.05 1.11
N ALA A 178 -6.34 11.03 0.50
CA ALA A 178 -6.51 10.58 -0.89
C ALA A 178 -5.75 11.47 -1.88
N GLU A 179 -5.81 12.80 -1.71
CA GLU A 179 -5.05 13.77 -2.52
C GLU A 179 -3.53 13.55 -2.41
N LEU A 180 -3.03 13.30 -1.19
CA LEU A 180 -1.62 13.00 -0.98
C LEU A 180 -1.19 11.65 -1.56
N VAL A 181 -2.04 10.63 -1.54
CA VAL A 181 -1.78 9.34 -2.19
C VAL A 181 -1.68 9.50 -3.71
N GLU A 182 -2.53 10.32 -4.31
CA GLU A 182 -2.45 10.64 -5.73
C GLU A 182 -1.16 11.42 -6.06
N ARG A 183 -0.83 12.44 -5.28
CA ARG A 183 0.41 13.21 -5.44
C ARG A 183 1.65 12.34 -5.29
N LYS A 184 1.65 11.43 -4.32
CA LYS A 184 2.70 10.43 -4.13
C LYS A 184 2.91 9.59 -5.41
N LYS A 185 1.82 9.10 -6.01
CA LYS A 185 1.88 8.31 -7.24
C LYS A 185 2.47 9.12 -8.40
N ASN A 186 2.11 10.40 -8.53
CA ASN A 186 2.65 11.28 -9.56
C ASN A 186 4.17 11.47 -9.39
N ILE A 187 4.64 11.70 -8.16
CA ILE A 187 6.07 11.80 -7.85
C ILE A 187 6.81 10.49 -8.11
N GLU A 188 6.21 9.34 -7.81
CA GLU A 188 6.79 8.02 -8.13
C GLU A 188 7.01 7.85 -9.63
N ASN A 189 6.05 8.30 -10.46
CA ASN A 189 6.20 8.28 -11.91
C ASN A 189 7.31 9.24 -12.37
N GLU A 190 7.34 10.48 -11.87
CA GLU A 190 8.40 11.45 -12.20
C GLU A 190 9.80 10.95 -11.80
N LEU A 191 9.91 10.26 -10.66
CA LEU A 191 11.18 9.65 -10.23
C LEU A 191 11.60 8.47 -11.11
N GLN A 192 10.67 7.76 -11.75
CA GLN A 192 10.98 6.71 -12.72
C GLN A 192 11.44 7.29 -14.05
N GLU A 193 10.91 8.45 -14.47
CA GLU A 193 11.32 9.12 -15.71
C GLU A 193 12.72 9.74 -15.64
N ILE A 194 13.19 10.09 -14.43
CA ILE A 194 14.52 10.69 -14.20
C ILE A 194 15.62 9.63 -14.01
N LYS A 195 15.26 8.40 -13.65
CA LYS A 195 16.19 7.27 -13.48
C LYS A 195 16.55 6.62 -14.79
#